data_AF-F4BLF0-F1
#
_entry.id   AF-F4BLF0-F1
#
_cell.length_a   1.000
_cell.length_b   1.000
_cell.length_c   1.000
_cell.angle_alpha   90.00
_cell.angle_beta   90.00
_cell.angle_gamma   90.00
#
_symmetry.space_group_name_H-M   'P 1'
#
loop_
_entity.id
_entity.type
_entity.pdbx_description
1 polymer ?
#
loop_
_entity_poly.entity_id
_entity_poly.type
_entity_poly.pdbx_seq_one_letter_code
_entity_poly.pdbx_strand_id
1 'polypeptide(L)' 'MLILLLLNYIQAKEIRKLKALFTYDQDKMVEDSKEYLMTMNEIQTIKKIRTQYYPIDLVQAKKIVDKANSIIKS' A
#
# COMPACT_ATOMS: atom_id res chain seq x y z
N MET A 1 -13.48 -29.39 9.30
CA MET A 1 -12.53 -28.76 8.35
C MET A 1 -13.21 -27.80 7.37
N LEU A 2 -14.33 -28.17 6.72
CA LEU A 2 -15.13 -27.30 5.84
C LEU A 2 -15.65 -25.99 6.48
N ILE A 3 -16.07 -26.05 7.75
CA ILE A 3 -16.58 -24.87 8.47
C ILE A 3 -15.48 -23.81 8.68
N LEU A 4 -14.23 -24.23 8.86
CA LEU A 4 -13.09 -23.32 9.03
C LEU A 4 -12.77 -22.56 7.73
N LEU A 5 -12.88 -23.24 6.59
CA LEU A 5 -12.72 -22.64 5.26
C LEU A 5 -13.81 -21.60 4.98
N LEU A 6 -15.05 -21.90 5.39
CA LEU A 6 -16.18 -20.97 5.24
C LEU A 6 -15.99 -19.70 6.09
N LEU A 7 -15.54 -19.87 7.34
CA LEU A 7 -15.21 -18.76 8.24
C LEU A 7 -14.08 -17.87 7.68
N ASN A 8 -13.01 -18.47 7.17
CA ASN A 8 -11.92 -17.75 6.54
C ASN A 8 -12.39 -16.94 5.31
N TYR A 9 -13.30 -17.52 4.51
CA TYR A 9 -13.87 -16.82 3.36
C TYR A 9 -14.71 -15.60 3.76
N ILE A 10 -15.55 -15.74 4.79
CA ILE A 10 -16.38 -14.63 5.31
C ILE A 10 -15.48 -13.52 5.87
N GLN A 11 -14.50 -13.87 6.71
CA GLN A 11 -13.54 -12.91 7.26
C GLN A 11 -12.76 -12.17 6.15
N ALA A 12 -12.30 -12.89 5.12
CA ALA A 12 -11.60 -12.28 3.99
C ALA A 12 -12.49 -11.32 3.17
N LYS A 13 -13.81 -11.56 3.14
CA LYS A 13 -14.77 -10.68 2.45
C LYS A 13 -15.01 -9.40 3.26
N GLU A 14 -15.11 -9.51 4.58
CA GLU A 14 -15.26 -8.36 5.47
C GLU A 14 -14.00 -7.49 5.51
N ILE A 15 -12.82 -8.10 5.58
CA ILE A 15 -11.54 -7.37 5.49
C ILE A 15 -11.45 -6.60 4.16
N ARG A 16 -11.87 -7.19 3.04
CA ARG A 16 -11.90 -6.49 1.74
C ARG A 16 -12.86 -5.30 1.75
N LYS A 17 -14.03 -5.42 2.38
CA LYS A 17 -14.97 -4.31 2.55
C LYS A 17 -14.37 -3.21 3.43
N LEU A 18 -13.75 -3.57 4.55
CA LEU A 18 -13.08 -2.63 5.45
C LEU A 18 -11.95 -1.90 4.73
N LYS A 19 -11.10 -2.60 3.96
CA LYS A 19 -10.05 -1.99 3.14
C LYS A 19 -10.60 -1.02 2.09
N ALA A 20 -11.76 -1.31 1.49
CA ALA A 20 -12.38 -0.47 0.48
C ALA A 20 -12.98 0.83 1.06
N LEU A 21 -13.24 0.89 2.36
CA LEU A 21 -13.70 2.10 3.06
C LEU A 21 -12.56 3.08 3.36
N PHE A 22 -11.30 2.64 3.29
CA PHE A 22 -10.16 3.54 3.38
C PHE A 22 -10.01 4.31 2.06
N THR A 23 -10.34 5.60 2.11
CA THR A 23 -10.02 6.52 1.02
C THR A 23 -8.60 6.99 1.24
N TYR A 24 -7.69 6.56 0.37
CA TYR A 24 -6.29 7.00 0.42
C TYR A 24 -6.09 8.17 -0.52
N ASP A 25 -5.48 9.23 0.00
CA ASP A 25 -4.99 10.33 -0.81
C ASP A 25 -3.72 9.87 -1.55
N GLN A 26 -3.91 9.41 -2.79
CA GLN A 26 -2.83 8.90 -3.62
C GLN A 26 -1.78 9.97 -3.94
N ASP A 27 -2.19 11.24 -4.03
CA ASP A 27 -1.27 12.33 -4.39
C ASP A 27 -0.32 12.61 -3.23
N LYS A 28 -0.84 12.64 -2.00
CA LYS A 28 -0.02 12.73 -0.79
C LYS A 28 0.94 11.56 -0.64
N MET A 29 0.50 10.34 -0.94
CA MET A 29 1.38 9.16 -0.87
C MET A 29 2.52 9.22 -1.89
N VAL A 30 2.28 9.78 -3.08
CA VAL A 30 3.32 9.97 -4.10
C VAL A 30 4.31 11.04 -3.64
N GLU A 31 3.84 12.13 -3.03
CA GLU A 31 4.69 13.20 -2.49
C GLU A 31 5.61 12.68 -1.37
N ASP A 32 5.04 12.00 -0.37
CA ASP A 32 5.83 11.35 0.71
C ASP A 32 6.83 10.33 0.14
N SER A 33 6.44 9.58 -0.88
CA SER A 33 7.34 8.62 -1.54
C SER A 33 8.52 9.30 -2.22
N LYS A 34 8.34 10.50 -2.78
CA LYS A 34 9.47 11.26 -3.35
C LYS A 34 10.45 11.67 -2.27
N GLU A 35 9.96 12.18 -1.14
CA GLU A 35 10.80 12.58 -0.01
C GLU A 35 11.60 11.39 0.54
N TYR A 36 10.95 10.23 0.68
CA TYR A 36 11.64 9.00 1.11
C TYR A 36 12.65 8.49 0.09
N LEU A 37 12.37 8.56 -1.21
CA LEU A 37 13.33 8.16 -2.25
C LEU A 37 14.59 9.04 -2.30
N MET A 38 14.54 10.27 -1.77
CA MET A 38 15.73 11.13 -1.65
C MET A 38 16.69 10.66 -0.55
N THR A 39 16.20 9.93 0.45
CA THR A 39 16.95 9.56 1.66
C THR A 39 17.14 8.07 1.83
N MET A 40 16.35 7.25 1.13
CA MET A 40 16.29 5.79 1.29
C MET A 40 16.24 5.09 -0.06
N ASN A 41 16.59 3.80 -0.06
CA ASN A 41 16.42 2.97 -1.25
C ASN A 41 14.93 2.63 -1.51
N GLU A 42 14.63 2.17 -2.72
CA GLU A 42 13.27 1.87 -3.17
C GLU A 42 12.55 0.85 -2.26
N ILE A 43 13.25 -0.22 -1.85
CA ILE A 43 12.69 -1.28 -1.02
C ILE A 43 12.32 -0.75 0.38
N GLN A 44 13.17 0.08 0.97
CA GLN A 44 12.91 0.72 2.26
C GLN A 44 11.73 1.68 2.15
N THR A 45 11.66 2.45 1.07
CA THR A 45 10.56 3.38 0.80
C THR A 45 9.22 2.65 0.68
N ILE A 46 9.17 1.53 -0.05
CA ILE A 46 7.97 0.69 -0.16
C ILE A 46 7.51 0.19 1.21
N LYS A 47 8.44 -0.28 2.05
CA LYS A 47 8.12 -0.74 3.42
C LYS A 47 7.60 0.41 4.29
N LYS A 48 8.20 1.60 4.17
CA LYS A 48 7.80 2.78 4.93
C LYS A 48 6.38 3.23 4.55
N ILE A 49 6.12 3.39 3.27
CA ILE A 49 4.80 3.77 2.73
C ILE A 49 3.72 2.76 3.13
N ARG A 50 4.02 1.46 3.03
CA ARG A 50 3.08 0.40 3.47
C ARG A 50 2.77 0.45 4.96
N THR A 51 3.74 0.84 5.79
CA THR A 51 3.56 0.92 7.24
C THR A 51 2.75 2.17 7.63
N GLN A 52 3.05 3.30 7.00
CA GLN A 52 2.42 4.59 7.28
C GLN A 52 0.98 4.67 6.78
N TYR A 53 0.70 4.01 5.66
CA TYR A 53 -0.60 3.99 5.03
C TYR A 53 -1.26 2.62 5.08
N TYR A 54 -1.15 1.90 6.20
CA TYR A 54 -1.90 0.66 6.39
C TYR A 54 -3.41 0.93 6.25
N PRO A 55 -4.22 0.03 5.66
CA PRO A 55 -3.91 -1.30 5.11
C PRO A 55 -3.61 -1.39 3.59
N ILE A 56 -2.75 -0.54 3.01
CA ILE A 56 -2.37 -0.72 1.59
C ILE A 56 -1.64 -2.05 1.36
N ASP A 57 -1.91 -2.66 0.21
CA ASP A 57 -1.22 -3.88 -0.21
C ASP A 57 0.19 -3.58 -0.74
N LEU A 58 1.08 -4.58 -0.67
CA LEU A 58 2.47 -4.44 -1.14
C LEU A 58 2.57 -3.97 -2.60
N VAL A 59 1.68 -4.48 -3.45
CA VAL A 59 1.62 -4.11 -4.87
C VAL A 59 1.20 -2.65 -5.05
N GLN A 60 0.27 -2.16 -4.23
CA GLN A 60 -0.15 -0.76 -4.28
C GLN A 60 0.96 0.17 -3.80
N ALA A 61 1.61 -0.18 -2.68
CA ALA A 61 2.79 0.53 -2.18
C ALA A 61 3.89 0.62 -3.24
N LYS A 62 4.20 -0.50 -3.91
CA LYS A 62 5.17 -0.52 -5.00
C LYS A 62 4.77 0.41 -6.15
N LYS A 63 3.52 0.35 -6.63
CA LYS A 63 3.04 1.23 -7.73
C LYS A 63 3.19 2.71 -7.40
N ILE A 64 2.94 3.11 -6.15
CA ILE A 64 3.09 4.50 -5.70
C ILE A 64 4.56 4.92 -5.75
N VAL A 65 5.45 4.09 -5.21
CA VAL A 65 6.90 4.37 -5.20
C VAL A 65 7.48 4.37 -6.61
N ASP A 66 7.08 3.43 -7.47
CA ASP A 66 7.48 3.39 -8.89
C ASP A 66 7.03 4.68 -9.62
N LYS A 67 5.79 5.14 -9.37
CA LYS A 67 5.27 6.40 -9.92
C LYS A 67 6.10 7.59 -9.43
N ALA A 68 6.40 7.67 -8.13
CA ALA A 68 7.27 8.71 -7.58
C ALA A 68 8.68 8.70 -8.21
N ASN A 69 9.29 7.52 -8.36
CA ASN A 69 10.61 7.34 -8.95
C ASN A 69 10.65 7.74 -10.43
N SER A 70 9.59 7.43 -11.19
CA SER A 70 9.48 7.85 -12.60
C SER A 70 9.40 9.37 -12.75
N ILE A 71 8.76 10.07 -11.80
CA ILE A 71 8.66 11.53 -11.79
C ILE A 71 10.00 12.18 -11.41
N ILE A 72 10.78 11.57 -10.51
CA ILE A 72 12.12 12.09 -10.14
C ILE A 72 13.12 11.92 -11.28
N LYS A 73 13.00 10.84 -12.06
CA LYS A 73 13.91 10.52 -13.18
C LYS A 73 13.55 11.23 -14.49
N SER A 74 12.36 11.83 -14.58
CA SER A 74 11.90 12.61 -15.73
C SER A 74 12.23 14.09 -15.57
#